data_AF-A0A914Q4N7-F1
#
_entry.id   AF-A0A914Q4N7-F1
#
_cell.length_a   1.000
_cell.length_b   1.000
_cell.length_c   1.000
_cell.angle_alpha   90.00
_cell.angle_beta   90.00
_cell.angle_gamma   90.00
#
_symmetry.space_group_name_H-M   'P 1'
#
loop_
_entity.id
_entity.type
_entity.pdbx_description
1 polymer ?
#
loop_
_entity_poly.entity_id
_entity_poly.type
_entity_poly.pdbx_seq_one_letter_code
_entity_poly.pdbx_strand_id
1 'polypeptide(L)'
;MAHLVAQLEWTYVHAVADTGSYGERGMDSFRAAATEMGICIDGDIHKVSRRWTDDQFTELLIRMRHTNKARGVVMFVDEDNLRRFLTTLKRLIESLLQVIHGE
;
A
#
# COMPACT_ATOMS: atom_id res chain seq x y z
N MET A 1 -6.66 -6.91 11.49
CA MET A 1 -6.04 -6.73 10.16
C MET A 1 -5.48 -8.04 9.60
N ALA A 2 -4.46 -8.67 10.20
CA ALA A 2 -3.87 -9.91 9.67
C ALA A 2 -4.90 -11.05 9.44
N HIS A 3 -5.80 -11.29 10.40
CA HIS A 3 -6.90 -12.25 10.24
C HIS A 3 -7.78 -11.99 9.01
N LEU A 4 -8.08 -10.72 8.69
CA LEU A 4 -8.87 -10.38 7.50
C LEU A 4 -8.08 -10.69 6.22
N VAL A 5 -6.79 -10.36 6.19
CA VAL A 5 -5.91 -10.66 5.05
C VAL A 5 -5.81 -12.17 4.83
N ALA A 6 -5.73 -12.96 5.91
CA ALA A 6 -5.75 -14.42 5.84
C ALA A 6 -7.08 -14.96 5.31
N GLN A 7 -8.22 -14.40 5.76
CA GLN A 7 -9.56 -14.77 5.26
C GLN A 7 -9.78 -14.42 3.80
N LEU A 8 -9.10 -13.40 3.28
CA LEU A 8 -9.07 -13.05 1.85
C LEU A 8 -8.13 -13.94 1.03
N GLU A 9 -7.46 -14.91 1.67
CA GLU A 9 -6.48 -15.82 1.04
C GLU A 9 -5.33 -15.05 0.35
N TRP A 10 -4.91 -13.94 0.95
CA TRP A 10 -3.76 -13.17 0.48
C TRP A 10 -2.51 -13.60 1.22
N THR A 11 -1.58 -14.24 0.51
CA THR A 11 -0.29 -14.68 1.07
C THR A 11 0.85 -13.68 0.83
N TYR A 12 0.64 -12.67 -0.01
CA TYR A 12 1.59 -11.60 -0.31
C TYR A 12 0.84 -10.27 -0.40
N VAL A 13 1.31 -9.26 0.35
CA VAL A 13 0.73 -7.91 0.37
C VAL A 13 1.83 -6.84 0.39
N HIS A 14 1.53 -5.65 -0.12
CA HIS A 14 2.31 -4.46 0.18
C HIS A 14 1.90 -3.88 1.54
N ALA A 15 2.83 -3.20 2.19
CA ALA A 15 2.60 -2.56 3.49
C ALA A 15 2.99 -1.08 3.43
N VAL A 16 2.08 -0.18 3.83
CA VAL A 16 2.33 1.27 3.91
C VAL A 16 2.02 1.76 5.31
N ALA A 17 2.90 2.57 5.89
CA ALA A 17 2.72 3.11 7.23
C ALA A 17 3.14 4.58 7.29
N ASP A 18 2.39 5.39 8.03
CA ASP A 18 2.83 6.74 8.34
C ASP A 18 4.04 6.73 9.27
N THR A 19 5.00 7.60 9.00
CA THR A 19 6.10 7.90 9.93
C THR A 19 5.52 8.49 11.21
N GLY A 20 5.84 7.88 12.35
CA GLY A 20 5.29 8.25 13.64
C GLY A 20 4.74 7.05 14.42
N SER A 21 4.30 7.32 15.65
CA SER A 21 3.98 6.24 16.61
C SER A 21 2.76 5.41 16.21
N TYR A 22 1.73 6.00 15.61
CA TYR A 22 0.52 5.27 15.22
C TYR A 22 0.78 4.32 14.05
N GLY A 23 1.29 4.86 12.92
CA GLY A 23 1.51 4.10 11.69
C GLY A 23 2.52 2.98 11.89
N GLU A 24 3.68 3.29 12.48
CA GLU A 24 4.76 2.31 12.66
C GLU A 24 4.37 1.22 13.65
N ARG A 25 3.80 1.55 14.82
CA ARG A 25 3.40 0.53 15.80
C ARG A 25 2.25 -0.34 15.31
N GLY A 26 1.28 0.25 14.61
CA GLY A 26 0.19 -0.49 13.99
C GLY A 26 0.73 -1.48 12.96
N MET A 27 1.68 -1.05 12.14
CA MET A 27 2.30 -1.89 11.14
C MET A 27 3.19 -2.98 11.74
N ASP A 28 3.94 -2.69 12.81
CA ASP A 28 4.74 -3.70 13.51
C ASP A 28 3.86 -4.80 14.12
N SER A 29 2.73 -4.41 14.73
CA SER A 29 1.74 -5.37 15.25
C SER A 29 1.13 -6.20 14.12
N PHE A 30 0.81 -5.59 12.99
CA PHE A 30 0.35 -6.31 11.80
C PHE A 30 1.40 -7.29 11.28
N ARG A 31 2.66 -6.86 11.15
CA ARG A 31 3.76 -7.70 10.65
C ARG A 31 3.97 -8.94 11.51
N ALA A 32 3.94 -8.79 12.83
CA ALA A 32 4.05 -9.91 13.77
C ALA A 32 2.93 -10.94 13.54
N ALA A 33 1.67 -10.49 13.55
CA ALA A 33 0.51 -11.36 13.34
C ALA A 33 0.46 -11.96 11.92
N ALA A 34 0.85 -11.20 10.89
CA ALA A 34 0.93 -11.67 9.51
C ALA A 34 1.95 -12.80 9.35
N THR A 35 3.08 -12.72 10.04
CA THR A 35 4.13 -13.76 10.01
C THR A 35 3.62 -15.08 10.59
N GLU A 36 2.86 -15.04 11.69
CA GLU A 36 2.26 -16.23 12.29
C GLU A 36 1.21 -16.90 11.37
N MET A 37 0.61 -16.12 10.46
CA MET A 37 -0.41 -16.59 9.52
C MET A 37 0.15 -16.92 8.12
N GLY A 38 1.47 -16.88 7.93
CA GLY A 38 2.10 -17.17 6.64
C GLY A 38 1.88 -16.10 5.56
N ILE A 39 1.59 -14.85 5.96
CA ILE A 39 1.43 -13.71 5.06
C ILE A 39 2.78 -13.00 4.92
N CYS A 40 3.25 -12.84 3.70
CA CYS A 40 4.49 -12.12 3.39
C CYS A 40 4.22 -10.65 3.04
N ILE A 41 5.09 -9.77 3.52
CA ILE A 41 5.14 -8.37 3.06
C ILE A 41 6.13 -8.32 1.89
N ASP A 42 5.67 -7.79 0.76
CA ASP A 42 6.51 -7.63 -0.42
C ASP A 42 7.49 -6.46 -0.24
N GLY A 43 8.77 -6.81 -0.10
CA GLY A 43 9.85 -5.86 0.15
C GLY A 43 9.79 -5.24 1.55
N ASP A 44 10.06 -3.94 1.61
CA ASP A 44 10.07 -3.17 2.85
C ASP A 44 8.70 -2.52 3.12
N ILE A 45 8.40 -2.26 4.39
CA ILE A 45 7.28 -1.38 4.76
C ILE A 45 7.56 0.01 4.21
N HIS A 46 6.65 0.52 3.38
CA HIS A 46 6.75 1.85 2.80
C HIS A 46 6.36 2.91 3.83
N LYS A 47 7.36 3.62 4.36
CA LYS A 47 7.14 4.71 5.32
C LYS A 47 6.82 6.01 4.60
N VAL A 48 5.59 6.50 4.75
CA VAL A 48 5.12 7.75 4.15
C VAL A 48 5.02 8.83 5.22
N SER A 49 5.21 10.09 4.85
CA SER A 49 5.05 11.21 5.79
C SER A 49 4.09 12.23 5.22
N ARG A 50 3.47 13.05 6.08
CA ARG A 50 2.54 14.12 5.65
C ARG A 50 3.13 15.11 4.63
N ARG A 51 4.46 15.19 4.56
CA ARG A 51 5.18 16.07 3.64
C ARG A 51 5.39 15.46 2.25
N TRP A 52 4.95 14.22 2.02
CA TRP A 52 5.10 13.59 0.72
C TRP A 52 4.38 14.36 -0.37
N THR A 53 4.94 14.38 -1.57
CA THR A 53 4.31 14.96 -2.77
C THR A 53 3.49 13.91 -3.51
N ASP A 54 2.61 14.35 -4.42
CA ASP A 54 1.82 13.43 -5.25
C ASP A 54 2.71 12.63 -6.21
N ASP A 55 3.88 13.18 -6.59
CA ASP A 55 4.88 12.46 -7.38
C ASP A 55 5.50 11.32 -6.57
N GLN A 56 5.77 11.51 -5.28
CA GLN A 56 6.26 10.43 -4.40
C GLN A 56 5.22 9.32 -4.23
N PHE A 57 3.93 9.66 -4.13
CA PHE A 57 2.86 8.66 -4.17
C PHE A 57 2.78 7.95 -5.51
N THR A 58 2.99 8.68 -6.62
CA THR A 58 3.00 8.11 -7.98
C THR A 58 4.12 7.09 -8.13
N GLU A 59 5.35 7.45 -7.76
CA GLU A 59 6.52 6.56 -7.78
C GLU A 59 6.30 5.31 -6.92
N LEU A 60 5.72 5.47 -5.73
CA LEU A 60 5.38 4.34 -4.86
C LEU A 60 4.42 3.37 -5.54
N LEU A 61 3.35 3.87 -6.15
CA LEU A 61 2.34 3.07 -6.84
C LEU A 61 2.91 2.36 -8.08
N ILE A 62 3.77 3.04 -8.85
CA ILE A 62 4.47 2.44 -9.99
C ILE A 62 5.37 1.30 -9.50
N ARG A 63 6.15 1.52 -8.43
CA ARG A 63 7.00 0.49 -7.83
C ARG A 63 6.20 -0.74 -7.37
N MET A 64 5.06 -0.54 -6.71
CA MET A 64 4.18 -1.64 -6.29
C MET A 64 3.68 -2.46 -7.48
N ARG A 65 3.27 -1.78 -8.58
CA ARG A 65 2.78 -2.45 -9.79
C ARG A 65 3.82 -3.38 -10.42
N HIS A 66 5.12 -3.09 -10.30
CA HIS A 66 6.15 -3.96 -10.87
C HIS A 66 6.20 -5.35 -10.22
N THR A 67 5.58 -5.53 -9.06
CA THR A 67 5.52 -6.81 -8.36
C THR A 67 4.17 -7.47 -8.59
N ASN A 68 4.12 -8.55 -9.38
CA ASN A 68 2.87 -9.26 -9.66
C ASN A 68 2.48 -10.27 -8.56
N LYS A 69 3.18 -10.26 -7.41
CA LYS A 69 2.95 -11.22 -6.32
C LYS A 69 1.98 -10.70 -5.27
N ALA A 70 2.06 -9.40 -4.95
CA ALA A 70 1.22 -8.80 -3.93
C ALA A 70 -0.22 -8.66 -4.43
N ARG A 71 -1.19 -9.19 -3.67
CA ARG A 71 -2.62 -9.15 -4.01
C ARG A 71 -3.35 -7.91 -3.50
N GLY A 72 -2.78 -7.24 -2.51
CA GLY A 72 -3.39 -6.06 -1.89
C GLY A 72 -2.37 -5.20 -1.14
N VAL A 73 -2.82 -4.05 -0.69
CA VAL A 73 -2.05 -3.09 0.10
C VAL A 73 -2.69 -2.97 1.48
N VAL A 74 -1.92 -3.20 2.53
CA VAL A 74 -2.33 -2.95 3.92
C VAL A 74 -1.72 -1.62 4.36
N MET A 75 -2.56 -0.71 4.86
CA MET A 75 -2.14 0.65 5.19
C MET A 75 -2.48 1.02 6.63
N PHE A 76 -1.51 1.56 7.35
CA PHE A 76 -1.69 2.23 8.65
C PHE A 76 -1.26 3.70 8.49
N VAL A 77 -2.17 4.50 7.95
CA VAL A 77 -1.94 5.91 7.61
C VAL A 77 -3.10 6.77 8.10
N ASP A 78 -2.89 8.08 8.21
CA ASP A 78 -3.94 9.06 8.48
C ASP A 78 -4.83 9.33 7.25
N GLU A 79 -5.90 10.09 7.48
CA GLU A 79 -6.92 10.38 6.47
C GLU A 79 -6.34 11.14 5.26
N ASP A 80 -5.44 12.10 5.49
CA ASP A 80 -4.86 12.92 4.43
C ASP A 80 -3.99 12.07 3.50
N ASN A 81 -3.10 11.24 4.06
CA ASN A 81 -2.26 10.35 3.28
C ASN A 81 -3.08 9.26 2.58
N LEU A 82 -4.13 8.72 3.23
CA LEU A 82 -5.07 7.78 2.59
C LEU A 82 -5.76 8.42 1.38
N ARG A 83 -6.32 9.62 1.55
CA ARG A 83 -7.01 10.34 0.47
C ARG A 83 -6.07 10.60 -0.71
N ARG A 84 -4.85 11.07 -0.44
CA ARG A 84 -3.87 11.37 -1.49
C ARG A 84 -3.36 10.13 -2.20
N PHE A 85 -3.14 9.04 -1.48
CA PHE A 85 -2.79 7.74 -2.06
C PHE A 85 -3.88 7.26 -3.03
N LEU A 86 -5.14 7.23 -2.58
CA LEU A 86 -6.28 6.77 -3.39
C LEU A 86 -6.55 7.69 -4.59
N THR A 87 -6.42 9.01 -4.42
CA THR A 87 -6.61 9.99 -5.50
C THR A 87 -5.53 9.81 -6.58
N THR A 88 -4.27 9.63 -6.17
CA THR A 88 -3.17 9.37 -7.09
C THR A 88 -3.37 8.05 -7.83
N LEU A 89 -3.78 6.99 -7.13
CA LEU A 89 -4.10 5.69 -7.75
C LEU A 89 -5.21 5.81 -8.79
N LYS A 90 -6.30 6.51 -8.45
CA LYS A 90 -7.42 6.74 -9.38
C LYS A 90 -6.94 7.46 -10.65
N ARG A 91 -6.17 8.54 -10.50
CA ARG A 91 -5.61 9.29 -11.64
C ARG A 91 -4.74 8.41 -12.53
N LEU A 92 -3.88 7.56 -11.93
CA LEU A 92 -3.04 6.65 -12.71
C LEU A 92 -3.87 5.62 -13.49
N ILE A 93 -4.94 5.09 -12.90
CA ILE A 93 -5.84 4.15 -13.59
C ILE A 93 -6.54 4.84 -14.77
N GLU A 94 -7.06 6.05 -14.56
CA GLU A 94 -7.73 6.83 -15.60
C GLU A 94 -6.78 7.15 -16.77
N SER A 95 -5.54 7.59 -16.49
CA SER A 95 -4.55 7.84 -17.53
C SER A 95 -4.16 6.59 -18.32
N LEU A 96 -4.08 5.41 -17.67
CA LEU A 96 -3.82 4.16 -18.39
C LEU A 96 -4.97 3.76 -19.30
N LEU A 97 -6.21 3.95 -18.84
CA LEU A 97 -7.39 3.64 -19.63
C LEU A 97 -7.46 4.53 -20.86
N GLN A 98 -7.14 5.82 -20.76
CA GLN A 98 -7.04 6.73 -21.91
C GLN A 98 -6.01 6.23 -22.94
N VAL A 99 -4.81 5.83 -22.48
CA VAL A 99 -3.78 5.29 -23.37
C VAL A 99 -4.25 3.99 -24.06
N ILE A 100 -4.98 3.13 -23.37
CA ILE A 100 -5.53 1.89 -23.96
C ILE A 100 -6.66 2.19 -24.96
N HIS A 101 -7.46 3.22 -24.70
CA HIS A 101 -8.58 3.62 -25.55
C HIS A 101 -8.19 4.52 -26.74
N GLY A 102 -6.93 4.94 -26.83
CA GLY A 102 -6.38 5.56 -28.04
C GLY A 102 -6.89 6.98 -28.34
N GLU A 103 -7.08 7.79 -27.30
CA GLU A 103 -7.25 9.25 -27.44
C GLU A 103 -5.92 9.99 -27.22
#